data_AF-A0ABD0Y7Y6-F1
#
_entry.id   AF-A0ABD0Y7Y6-F1
#
_cell.length_a   1.000
_cell.length_b   1.000
_cell.length_c   1.000
_cell.angle_alpha   90.00
_cell.angle_beta   90.00
_cell.angle_gamma   90.00
#
_symmetry.space_group_name_H-M   'P 1'
#
loop_
_entity.id
_entity.type
_entity.pdbx_description
1 polymer ?
#
loop_
_entity_poly.entity_id
_entity_poly.type
_entity_poly.pdbx_seq_one_letter_code
_entity_poly.pdbx_strand_id
1 'polypeptide(L)'
;MGASIIPCIIMTILWAIVGIFLPILVPKGPNRGIIQVALILTGVTCWLFWLCAYMAQMNPLIGPKLKNTTILMMAKQWVSYFLLSTRNIYIYVSIEFVLEVNKI
;
A
#
# COMPACT_ATOMS: atom_id res chain seq x y z
N MET A 1 8.19 -2.35 -2.37
CA MET A 1 7.49 -1.35 -3.21
C MET A 1 8.41 -0.15 -3.32
N GLY A 2 8.64 0.38 -4.52
CA GLY A 2 9.46 1.58 -4.68
C GLY A 2 8.82 2.75 -3.94
N ALA A 3 9.63 3.62 -3.35
CA ALA A 3 9.17 4.84 -2.70
C ALA A 3 8.28 5.63 -3.69
N SER A 4 6.99 5.69 -3.42
CA SER A 4 6.04 6.49 -4.20
C SER A 4 5.59 7.64 -3.33
N ILE A 5 5.85 8.86 -3.78
CA ILE A 5 5.50 10.06 -3.01
C ILE A 5 3.99 10.33 -3.02
N ILE A 6 3.29 9.78 -4.01
CA ILE A 6 1.84 9.94 -4.20
C ILE A 6 1.04 9.48 -2.96
N PRO A 7 1.18 8.23 -2.44
CA PRO A 7 0.46 7.81 -1.24
C PRO A 7 0.83 8.63 -0.01
N CYS A 8 2.09 9.07 0.13
CA CYS A 8 2.51 9.90 1.25
C CYS A 8 1.77 11.24 1.27
N ILE A 9 1.63 11.90 0.12
CA ILE A 9 0.91 13.17 0.01
C ILE A 9 -0.58 12.96 0.34
N ILE A 10 -1.22 11.96 -0.28
CA ILE A 10 -2.66 11.71 -0.08
C ILE A 10 -2.98 11.40 1.38
N MET A 11 -2.22 10.49 2.01
CA MET A 11 -2.47 10.08 3.38
C MET A 11 -2.18 11.20 4.39
N THR A 12 -1.20 12.06 4.11
CA THR A 12 -0.91 13.23 4.96
C THR A 12 -2.04 14.26 4.88
N ILE A 13 -2.53 14.57 3.67
CA ILE A 13 -3.66 15.51 3.50
C ILE A 13 -4.92 14.95 4.17
N LEU A 14 -5.24 13.67 3.94
CA LEU A 14 -6.42 13.02 4.50
C LEU A 14 -6.44 13.13 6.02
N TRP A 15 -5.36 12.74 6.69
CA TRP A 15 -5.32 12.76 8.15
C TRP A 15 -5.10 14.16 8.73
N ALA A 16 -4.46 15.09 8.00
CA ALA A 16 -4.41 16.49 8.40
C ALA A 16 -5.80 17.14 8.38
N ILE A 17 -6.66 16.81 7.42
CA ILE A 17 -8.05 17.27 7.42
C ILE A 17 -8.78 16.76 8.68
N VAL A 18 -8.60 15.49 9.04
CA VAL A 18 -9.22 14.90 10.24
C VAL A 18 -8.68 15.49 11.54
N GLY A 19 -7.36 15.62 11.66
CA GLY A 19 -6.69 16.05 12.89
C GLY A 19 -6.62 17.57 13.09
N ILE A 20 -6.82 18.37 12.04
CA ILE A 20 -6.69 19.84 12.10
C ILE A 20 -7.98 20.53 11.65
N PHE A 21 -8.49 20.22 10.46
CA PHE A 21 -9.60 20.96 9.87
C PHE A 21 -10.95 20.65 10.56
N LEU A 22 -11.25 19.37 10.79
CA LEU A 22 -12.48 18.93 11.46
C LEU A 22 -12.64 19.46 12.90
N PRO A 23 -11.61 19.46 13.78
CA PRO A 23 -11.69 20.04 15.13
C PRO A 23 -12.10 21.52 15.17
N ILE A 24 -11.75 22.29 14.13
CA ILE A 24 -12.09 23.73 14.03
C ILE A 24 -13.59 23.90 13.76
N LEU A 25 -14.17 22.99 12.97
CA LEU A 25 -15.58 23.00 12.58
C LEU A 25 -16.54 22.45 13.65
N VAL A 26 -16.03 21.90 14.75
CA VAL A 26 -16.88 21.32 15.80
C VAL A 26 -17.78 22.40 16.43
N PRO A 27 -19.11 22.24 16.40
CA PRO A 27 -20.05 23.22 16.93
C PRO A 27 -19.92 23.37 18.45
N LYS A 28 -20.38 24.51 18.97
CA LYS A 28 -20.35 24.79 20.41
C LYS A 28 -21.36 23.89 21.13
N GLY A 29 -20.88 23.13 22.11
CA GLY A 29 -21.69 22.27 22.95
C GLY A 29 -20.91 21.80 24.19
N PRO A 30 -21.59 21.16 25.17
CA PRO A 30 -20.97 20.72 26.42
C PRO A 30 -19.76 19.79 26.22
N ASN A 31 -19.79 18.96 25.17
CA ASN A 31 -18.78 17.94 24.90
C ASN A 31 -17.75 18.36 23.84
N ARG A 32 -17.67 19.65 23.47
CA ARG A 32 -16.83 20.12 22.37
C ARG A 32 -15.36 19.74 22.54
N GLY A 33 -14.80 19.92 23.73
CA GLY A 33 -13.40 19.63 24.00
C GLY A 33 -13.06 18.14 23.83
N ILE A 34 -13.96 17.26 24.29
CA ILE A 34 -13.78 15.80 24.16
C ILE A 34 -13.78 15.41 22.68
N ILE A 35 -14.71 15.94 21.89
CA ILE A 35 -14.81 15.66 20.45
C ILE A 35 -13.55 16.17 19.72
N GLN A 36 -13.06 17.37 20.06
CA GLN A 36 -11.85 17.92 19.46
C GLN A 36 -10.62 17.06 19.76
N VAL A 37 -10.42 16.68 21.02
CA VAL A 37 -9.29 15.83 21.41
C VAL A 37 -9.39 14.44 20.78
N ALA A 38 -10.58 13.85 20.72
CA ALA A 38 -10.79 12.57 20.05
C ALA A 38 -10.40 12.64 18.56
N LEU A 39 -10.84 13.67 17.83
CA LEU A 39 -10.50 13.86 16.42
C LEU A 39 -8.99 14.08 16.19
N ILE A 40 -8.35 14.92 17.01
CA ILE A 40 -6.90 15.17 16.93
C ILE A 40 -6.12 13.88 17.21
N LEU A 41 -6.45 13.17 18.30
CA LEU A 41 -5.77 11.95 18.71
C LEU A 41 -5.91 10.86 17.64
N THR A 42 -7.12 10.66 17.10
CA THR A 42 -7.34 9.73 16.00
C THR A 42 -6.55 10.13 14.75
N GLY A 43 -6.57 11.40 14.36
CA GLY A 43 -5.82 11.89 13.20
C GLY A 43 -4.32 11.60 13.29
N VAL A 44 -3.72 11.89 14.44
CA VAL A 44 -2.29 11.67 14.68
C VAL A 44 -1.95 10.17 14.73
N THR A 45 -2.70 9.39 15.52
CA THR A 45 -2.40 7.96 15.73
C THR A 45 -2.58 7.13 14.45
N CYS A 46 -3.63 7.39 13.68
CA CYS A 46 -3.86 6.69 12.42
C CYS A 46 -2.84 7.07 11.34
N TRP A 47 -2.44 8.34 11.26
CA TRP A 47 -1.36 8.76 10.36
C TRP A 47 -0.03 8.11 10.73
N LEU A 48 0.33 8.10 12.01
CA LEU A 48 1.57 7.51 12.50
C LEU A 48 1.60 5.99 12.26
N PHE A 49 0.51 5.29 12.58
CA PHE A 49 0.39 3.85 12.33
C PHE A 49 0.60 3.51 10.86
N TRP A 50 -0.06 4.23 9.96
CA TRP A 50 0.09 4.04 8.53
C TRP A 50 1.52 4.33 8.06
N LEU A 51 2.11 5.46 8.49
CA LEU A 51 3.44 5.86 8.08
C LEU A 51 4.50 4.83 8.49
N CYS A 52 4.42 4.31 9.72
CA CYS A 52 5.31 3.26 10.20
C CYS A 52 5.20 1.99 9.35
N ALA A 53 3.99 1.52 9.06
CA ALA A 53 3.76 0.34 8.22
C ALA A 53 4.27 0.55 6.79
N TYR A 54 4.10 1.74 6.23
CA TYR A 54 4.59 2.11 4.91
C TYR A 54 6.12 2.12 4.86
N MET A 55 6.77 2.81 5.80
CA MET A 55 8.24 2.91 5.86
C MET A 55 8.91 1.55 6.07
N ALA A 56 8.30 0.66 6.86
CA ALA A 56 8.79 -0.69 7.07
C ALA A 56 8.94 -1.51 5.76
N GLN A 57 8.22 -1.13 4.70
CA GLN A 57 8.22 -1.84 3.41
C GLN A 57 9.04 -1.16 2.31
N MET A 58 9.65 0.00 2.58
CA MET A 58 10.39 0.77 1.56
C MET A 58 11.74 0.15 1.19
N ASN A 59 12.39 -0.54 2.13
CA ASN A 59 13.62 -1.28 1.88
C ASN A 59 13.54 -2.66 2.58
N PRO A 60 12.76 -3.61 2.02
CA PRO A 60 12.55 -4.90 2.64
C PRO A 60 13.81 -5.77 2.52
N LEU A 61 14.32 -6.24 3.66
CA LEU A 61 15.47 -7.14 3.70
C LEU A 61 15.11 -8.61 3.40
N ILE A 62 13.84 -8.96 3.56
CA ILE A 62 13.33 -10.32 3.46
C ILE A 62 12.13 -10.33 2.53
N GLY A 63 12.19 -11.17 1.49
CA GLY A 63 11.06 -11.46 0.61
C GLY A 63 10.18 -12.60 1.14
N PRO A 64 8.94 -12.71 0.68
CA PRO A 64 8.06 -13.80 1.07
C PRO A 64 8.55 -15.13 0.46
N LYS A 65 8.59 -16.21 1.28
CA LYS A 65 8.94 -17.57 0.83
C LYS A 65 7.67 -18.35 0.52
N LEU A 66 7.45 -18.71 -0.75
CA LEU A 66 6.26 -19.43 -1.21
C LEU A 66 6.63 -20.79 -1.80
N LYS A 67 5.68 -21.73 -1.74
CA LYS A 67 5.79 -23.04 -2.39
C LYS A 67 5.60 -22.88 -3.91
N ASN A 68 6.31 -23.70 -4.69
CA ASN A 68 6.28 -23.66 -6.16
C ASN A 68 4.85 -23.74 -6.74
N THR A 69 3.96 -24.54 -6.15
CA THR A 69 2.56 -24.63 -6.57
C THR A 69 1.82 -23.29 -6.45
N THR A 70 2.07 -22.55 -5.37
CA THR A 70 1.46 -21.24 -5.13
C THR A 70 2.03 -20.19 -6.06
N ILE A 71 3.34 -20.24 -6.34
CA ILE A 71 4.00 -19.35 -7.32
C ILE A 71 3.40 -19.55 -8.72
N LEU A 72 3.19 -20.79 -9.16
CA LEU A 72 2.56 -21.09 -10.46
C LEU A 72 1.11 -20.61 -10.53
N MET A 73 0.34 -20.77 -9.45
CA MET A 73 -1.03 -20.24 -9.38
C MET A 73 -1.06 -18.71 -9.43
N MET A 74 -0.16 -18.04 -8.71
CA MET A 74 -0.02 -16.58 -8.75
C MET A 74 0.38 -16.10 -10.14
N ALA A 75 1.35 -16.76 -10.80
CA ALA A 75 1.73 -16.43 -12.16
C ALA A 75 0.53 -16.55 -13.10
N LYS A 76 -0.22 -17.67 -13.06
CA LYS A 76 -1.43 -17.83 -13.88
C LYS A 76 -2.45 -16.72 -13.65
N GLN A 77 -2.73 -16.39 -12.39
CA GLN A 77 -3.80 -15.44 -12.06
C GLN A 77 -3.40 -13.98 -12.32
N TRP A 78 -2.18 -13.59 -11.96
CA TRP A 78 -1.76 -12.18 -12.03
C TRP A 78 -1.13 -11.83 -13.38
N VAL A 79 -0.51 -12.78 -14.09
CA VAL A 79 0.10 -12.57 -15.41
C VAL A 79 -0.89 -12.74 -16.57
N SER A 80 -1.95 -13.55 -16.45
CA SER A 80 -2.97 -13.69 -17.52
C SER A 80 -3.65 -12.36 -17.87
N TYR A 81 -3.86 -11.47 -16.90
CA TYR A 81 -4.41 -10.13 -17.17
C TYR A 81 -3.42 -9.23 -17.91
N PHE A 82 -2.12 -9.43 -17.71
CA PHE A 82 -1.06 -8.64 -18.35
C PHE A 82 -0.82 -9.08 -19.80
N LEU A 83 -0.88 -10.38 -20.08
CA LEU A 83 -0.68 -10.94 -21.44
C LEU A 83 -1.83 -10.63 -22.42
N LEU A 84 -3.03 -10.32 -21.93
CA LEU A 84 -4.13 -9.85 -22.77
C LEU A 84 -3.95 -8.40 -23.27
N SER A 85 -3.06 -7.61 -22.66
CA SER A 85 -2.79 -6.22 -23.06
C SER A 85 -1.69 -6.08 -24.13
N THR A 86 -0.82 -7.08 -24.29
CA THR A 86 0.41 -6.96 -25.12
C THR A 86 0.74 -8.26 -25.85
N ARG A 87 -0.07 -8.59 -26.86
CA ARG A 87 -0.12 -9.89 -27.55
C ARG A 87 1.11 -10.34 -28.40
N ASN A 88 2.29 -9.72 -28.37
CA ASN A 88 3.38 -10.16 -29.27
C ASN A 88 4.83 -10.15 -28.74
N ILE A 89 5.14 -9.51 -27.61
CA ILE A 89 6.52 -9.44 -27.09
C ILE A 89 6.74 -10.32 -25.85
N TYR A 90 5.66 -10.62 -25.10
CA TYR A 90 5.79 -11.26 -23.79
C TYR A 90 5.88 -12.78 -23.79
N ILE A 91 5.56 -13.46 -24.90
CA ILE A 91 5.68 -14.94 -24.99
C ILE A 91 7.15 -15.37 -24.87
N TYR A 92 8.08 -14.60 -25.45
CA TYR A 92 9.52 -14.90 -25.38
C TYR A 92 10.11 -14.66 -23.99
N VAL A 93 9.74 -13.55 -23.34
CA VAL A 93 10.26 -13.21 -22.00
C VAL A 93 9.71 -14.16 -20.93
N SER A 94 8.46 -14.62 -21.06
CA SER A 94 7.87 -15.56 -20.10
C SER A 94 8.48 -16.97 -20.21
N ILE A 95 8.93 -17.40 -21.39
CA ILE A 95 9.64 -18.69 -21.57
C ILE A 95 11.03 -18.63 -20.95
N GLU A 96 11.79 -17.57 -21.20
CA GLU A 96 13.12 -17.36 -20.60
C GLU A 96 13.07 -17.30 -19.06
N PHE A 97 12.09 -16.57 -18.50
CA PHE A 97 11.90 -16.51 -17.04
C PHE A 97 11.50 -17.85 -16.42
N VAL A 98 10.68 -18.66 -17.12
CA VAL A 98 10.29 -20.01 -16.68
C VAL A 98 11.46 -20.99 -16.78
N LEU A 99 12.32 -20.87 -17.79
CA LEU A 99 13.51 -21.73 -17.95
C LEU A 99 14.60 -21.42 -16.92
N GLU A 100 14.77 -20.15 -16.53
CA GLU A 100 15.74 -19.76 -15.50
C GLU A 100 15.32 -20.22 -14.10
N VAL A 101 14.01 -20.20 -13.80
CA VAL A 101 13.45 -20.73 -12.54
C VAL A 101 13.56 -22.26 -12.45
N ASN A 102 13.59 -22.98 -13.58
CA ASN A 102 13.69 -24.45 -13.61
C ASN A 102 15.14 -24.96 -13.61
N LYS A 103 16.13 -24.06 -13.60
CA LYS A 103 17.57 -24.37 -13.51
C LYS A 103 18.11 -24.33 -12.08
N ILE A 104 17.27 -23.99 -11.09
CA ILE A 104 17.56 -23.96 -9.65
C ILE A 104 16.78 -25.08 -8.97
#